data_AF-A0A958DU32-F1
#
_entry.id   AF-A0A958DU32-F1
#
_cell.length_a   1.000
_cell.length_b   1.000
_cell.length_c   1.000
_cell.angle_alpha   90.00
_cell.angle_beta   90.00
_cell.angle_gamma   90.00
#
_symmetry.space_group_name_H-M   'P 1'
#
loop_
_entity.id
_entity.type
_entity.pdbx_description
1 polymer ?
#
loop_
_entity_poly.entity_id
_entity_poly.type
_entity_poly.pdbx_seq_one_letter_code
_entity_poly.pdbx_strand_id
1 'polypeptide(L)'
;LHIRWPQMKAIERIWMRQSAEDQLKDRDEQLENLRKFFADARAYHQLKSSGQPFESSTRLEAMAPFITGEEPVFIHADDIRQIQAAMDWAKTEQLQMILVGGYDAWRIADELKVQDIPVIYHNVHSLPDRRWEGYDTPFTGPAKLHAAGVRFCIAPAEGVSDPGHSRNLPYEAATAAAYGLPKDEALKSVTLYPAQIFGIAERVGSLEVGKDATLIVTTGDPLEITTQVEHMFIAGRHVDLSSRHTQLYEKYLQKYRQLGEIE
;
A
#
# COMPACT_ATOMS: atom_id res chain seq x y z
N LEU A 1 -12.48 0.10 3.57
CA LEU A 1 -12.64 -1.33 3.94
C LEU A 1 -11.43 -2.13 3.44
N HIS A 2 -10.83 -3.01 4.25
CA HIS A 2 -9.78 -3.92 3.82
C HIS A 2 -10.27 -5.37 3.81
N ILE A 3 -10.07 -6.08 2.69
CA ILE A 3 -10.44 -7.49 2.51
C ILE A 3 -9.17 -8.27 2.17
N ARG A 4 -8.78 -9.23 3.00
CA ARG A 4 -7.70 -10.15 2.65
C ARG A 4 -8.27 -11.29 1.82
N TRP A 5 -7.89 -11.35 0.55
CA TRP A 5 -8.38 -12.39 -0.34
C TRP A 5 -7.75 -13.74 0.03
N PRO A 6 -8.54 -14.81 0.17
CA PRO A 6 -8.00 -16.10 0.56
C PRO A 6 -7.09 -16.67 -0.53
N GLN A 7 -6.18 -17.57 -0.14
CA GLN A 7 -5.30 -18.25 -1.08
C GLN A 7 -6.12 -19.16 -2.00
N MET A 8 -5.92 -19.01 -3.31
CA MET A 8 -6.66 -19.82 -4.31
C MET A 8 -6.07 -21.23 -4.46
N LYS A 9 -4.88 -21.47 -3.91
CA LYS A 9 -4.19 -22.76 -3.87
C LYS A 9 -3.90 -23.16 -2.42
N ALA A 10 -3.97 -24.45 -2.14
CA ALA A 10 -3.46 -24.97 -0.89
C ALA A 10 -1.94 -24.79 -0.85
N ILE A 11 -1.42 -24.40 0.31
CA ILE A 11 0.01 -24.31 0.58
C ILE A 11 0.35 -25.49 1.48
N GLU A 12 1.29 -26.32 1.04
CA GLU A 12 1.82 -27.40 1.85
C GLU A 12 3.21 -27.01 2.36
N ARG A 13 3.34 -26.93 3.69
CA ARG A 13 4.64 -26.78 4.36
C ARG A 13 4.81 -27.90 5.37
N ILE A 14 6.06 -28.30 5.60
CA ILE A 14 6.42 -29.44 6.47
C ILE A 14 5.86 -29.29 7.90
N TRP A 15 5.68 -28.05 8.37
CA TRP A 15 5.14 -27.75 9.71
C TRP A 15 3.62 -27.48 9.74
N MET A 16 2.93 -27.49 8.60
CA MET A 16 1.49 -27.27 8.55
C MET A 16 0.74 -28.53 8.95
N ARG A 17 -0.19 -28.39 9.91
CA ARG A 17 -1.07 -29.48 10.35
C ARG A 17 -2.36 -29.56 9.53
N GLN A 18 -2.73 -28.48 8.84
CA GLN A 18 -3.96 -28.39 8.07
C GLN A 18 -3.78 -29.07 6.72
N SER A 19 -4.72 -29.94 6.35
CA SER A 19 -4.69 -30.62 5.05
C SER A 19 -4.99 -29.63 3.91
N ALA A 20 -4.62 -29.98 2.69
CA ALA A 20 -4.97 -29.18 1.51
C ALA A 20 -6.49 -29.05 1.34
N GLU A 21 -7.26 -30.10 1.63
CA GLU A 21 -8.72 -30.08 1.55
C GLU A 21 -9.34 -29.11 2.55
N ASP A 22 -8.85 -29.12 3.81
CA ASP A 22 -9.33 -28.20 4.84
C ASP A 22 -9.05 -26.74 4.44
N GLN A 23 -7.88 -26.44 3.86
CA GLN A 23 -7.55 -25.08 3.40
C GLN A 23 -8.51 -24.60 2.28
N LEU A 24 -8.85 -25.49 1.36
CA LEU A 24 -9.77 -25.16 0.26
C LEU A 24 -11.20 -24.97 0.77
N LYS A 25 -11.62 -25.77 1.75
CA LYS A 25 -12.91 -25.60 2.41
C LYS A 25 -13.00 -24.28 3.15
N ASP A 26 -11.98 -23.93 3.93
CA ASP A 26 -11.91 -22.65 4.65
C ASP A 26 -11.97 -21.46 3.68
N ARG A 27 -11.27 -21.55 2.53
CA ARG A 27 -11.35 -20.55 1.46
C ARG A 27 -12.79 -20.37 0.98
N ASP A 28 -13.48 -21.48 0.68
CA ASP A 28 -14.83 -21.44 0.13
C ASP A 28 -15.83 -20.88 1.15
N GLU A 29 -15.71 -21.26 2.43
CA GLU A 29 -16.49 -20.68 3.53
C GLU A 29 -16.22 -19.18 3.68
N GLN A 30 -14.98 -18.72 3.57
CA GLN A 30 -14.64 -17.30 3.63
C GLN A 30 -15.26 -16.50 2.48
N LEU A 31 -15.22 -17.04 1.25
CA LEU A 31 -15.84 -16.40 0.09
C LEU A 31 -17.36 -16.38 0.20
N GLU A 32 -18.00 -17.44 0.70
CA GLU A 32 -19.44 -17.49 0.93
C GLU A 32 -19.86 -16.48 2.00
N ASN A 33 -19.15 -16.43 3.12
CA ASN A 33 -19.39 -15.45 4.18
C ASN A 33 -19.22 -14.02 3.69
N LEU A 34 -18.23 -13.76 2.84
CA LEU A 34 -18.02 -12.45 2.22
C LEU A 34 -19.21 -12.05 1.35
N ARG A 35 -19.65 -12.95 0.45
CA ARG A 35 -20.81 -12.71 -0.42
C ARG A 35 -22.07 -12.47 0.37
N LYS A 36 -22.34 -13.31 1.38
CA LYS A 36 -23.48 -13.16 2.27
C LYS A 36 -23.46 -11.82 2.99
N PHE A 37 -22.30 -11.42 3.50
CA PHE A 37 -22.16 -10.15 4.20
C PHE A 37 -22.46 -8.94 3.31
N PHE A 38 -22.00 -8.93 2.06
CA PHE A 38 -22.33 -7.87 1.09
C PHE A 38 -23.80 -7.89 0.68
N ALA A 39 -24.40 -9.07 0.51
CA ALA A 39 -25.82 -9.21 0.23
C ALA A 39 -26.69 -8.67 1.37
N ASP A 40 -26.37 -9.04 2.62
CA ASP A 40 -27.05 -8.56 3.82
C ASP A 40 -26.94 -7.04 3.96
N ALA A 41 -25.77 -6.48 3.65
CA ALA A 41 -25.55 -5.04 3.72
C ALA A 41 -26.31 -4.27 2.62
N ARG A 42 -26.44 -4.82 1.41
CA ARG A 42 -27.31 -4.25 0.35
C ARG A 42 -28.79 -4.31 0.74
N ALA A 43 -29.25 -5.44 1.26
CA ALA A 43 -30.63 -5.59 1.74
C ALA A 43 -30.93 -4.59 2.85
N TYR A 44 -30.00 -4.41 3.79
CA TYR A 44 -30.11 -3.42 4.86
C TYR A 44 -30.19 -1.98 4.33
N HIS A 45 -29.35 -1.63 3.34
CA HIS A 45 -29.38 -0.30 2.73
C HIS A 45 -30.71 -0.01 2.01
N GLN A 46 -31.29 -1.02 1.35
CA GLN A 46 -32.61 -0.92 0.72
C GLN A 46 -33.75 -0.78 1.75
N LEU A 47 -33.70 -1.54 2.85
CA LEU A 47 -34.68 -1.45 3.94
C LEU A 47 -34.64 -0.08 4.63
N LYS A 48 -33.44 0.47 4.84
CA LYS A 48 -33.27 1.82 5.38
C LYS A 48 -33.91 2.88 4.48
N SER A 49 -33.80 2.70 3.17
CA SER A 49 -34.39 3.60 2.18
C SER A 49 -35.91 3.47 2.07
N SER A 50 -36.50 2.33 2.45
CA SER A 50 -37.95 2.09 2.39
C SER A 50 -38.74 2.60 3.60
N GLY A 51 -38.04 3.05 4.66
CA GLY A 51 -38.66 3.66 5.84
C GLY A 51 -39.41 2.68 6.76
N GLN A 52 -39.24 1.36 6.57
CA GLN A 52 -39.82 0.36 7.46
C GLN A 52 -39.06 0.28 8.80
N PRO A 53 -39.71 -0.11 9.91
CA PRO A 53 -39.00 -0.37 11.16
C PRO A 53 -38.15 -1.64 11.01
N PHE A 54 -36.84 -1.54 11.22
CA PHE A 54 -35.91 -2.66 11.22
C PHE A 54 -34.93 -2.56 12.39
N GLU A 55 -34.29 -3.68 12.74
CA GLU A 55 -33.25 -3.71 13.75
C GLU A 55 -31.99 -3.03 13.22
N SER A 56 -31.58 -1.92 13.85
CA SER A 56 -30.41 -1.15 13.42
C SER A 56 -29.13 -1.92 13.70
N SER A 57 -28.32 -2.15 12.67
CA SER A 57 -27.00 -2.76 12.79
C SER A 57 -25.92 -1.78 12.34
N THR A 58 -25.14 -1.27 13.29
CA THR A 58 -24.02 -0.34 13.01
C THR A 58 -23.01 -0.96 12.04
N ARG A 59 -22.82 -2.29 12.10
CA ARG A 59 -21.91 -3.03 11.21
C ARG A 59 -22.34 -2.96 9.75
N LEU A 60 -23.64 -3.13 9.46
CA LEU A 60 -24.17 -3.08 8.10
C LEU A 60 -24.33 -1.62 7.62
N GLU A 61 -24.61 -0.70 8.54
CA GLU A 61 -24.67 0.72 8.23
C GLU A 61 -23.33 1.29 7.77
N ALA A 62 -22.23 0.91 8.43
CA ALA A 62 -20.88 1.31 8.04
C ALA A 62 -20.48 0.83 6.63
N MET A 63 -21.22 -0.12 6.05
CA MET A 63 -20.95 -0.62 4.71
C MET A 63 -21.55 0.21 3.58
N ALA A 64 -22.46 1.15 3.89
CA ALA A 64 -23.12 1.98 2.91
C ALA A 64 -22.17 2.65 1.87
N PRO A 65 -21.10 3.38 2.26
CA PRO A 65 -20.25 4.10 1.30
C PRO A 65 -19.50 3.17 0.34
N PHE A 66 -19.18 1.93 0.76
CA PHE A 66 -18.51 0.96 -0.11
C PHE A 66 -19.47 0.31 -1.10
N ILE A 67 -20.73 0.12 -0.71
CA ILE A 67 -21.77 -0.49 -1.54
C ILE A 67 -22.29 0.49 -2.59
N THR A 68 -22.38 1.78 -2.23
CA THR A 68 -22.77 2.85 -3.16
C THR A 68 -21.65 3.25 -4.12
N GLY A 69 -20.43 2.79 -3.88
CA GLY A 69 -19.25 3.10 -4.69
C GLY A 69 -18.68 4.49 -4.42
N GLU A 70 -19.01 5.10 -3.28
CA GLU A 70 -18.42 6.36 -2.83
C GLU A 70 -16.99 6.17 -2.33
N GLU A 71 -16.73 5.05 -1.66
CA GLU A 71 -15.40 4.70 -1.14
C GLU A 71 -14.87 3.40 -1.76
N PRO A 72 -13.55 3.34 -2.06
CA PRO A 72 -12.93 2.13 -2.58
C PRO A 72 -12.76 1.04 -1.53
N VAL A 73 -12.71 -0.20 -2.00
CA VAL A 73 -12.40 -1.38 -1.22
C VAL A 73 -10.96 -1.82 -1.51
N PHE A 74 -10.15 -1.91 -0.46
CA PHE A 74 -8.77 -2.37 -0.52
C PHE A 74 -8.76 -3.89 -0.43
N ILE A 75 -8.36 -4.56 -1.51
CA ILE A 75 -8.29 -6.03 -1.56
C ILE A 75 -6.83 -6.44 -1.57
N HIS A 76 -6.44 -7.22 -0.56
CA HIS A 76 -5.09 -7.76 -0.44
C HIS A 76 -5.00 -9.07 -1.19
N ALA A 77 -4.15 -9.11 -2.22
CA ALA A 77 -3.90 -10.30 -3.04
C ALA A 77 -2.52 -10.20 -3.67
N ASP A 78 -1.75 -11.29 -3.64
CA ASP A 78 -0.38 -11.31 -4.16
C ASP A 78 -0.20 -12.23 -5.37
N ASP A 79 -0.86 -13.39 -5.36
CA ASP A 79 -0.75 -14.39 -6.44
C ASP A 79 -1.71 -14.07 -7.59
N ILE A 80 -1.29 -14.34 -8.83
CA ILE A 80 -2.07 -14.08 -10.05
C ILE A 80 -3.51 -14.59 -9.96
N ARG A 81 -3.73 -15.79 -9.40
CA ARG A 81 -5.07 -16.39 -9.29
C ARG A 81 -5.93 -15.67 -8.26
N GLN A 82 -5.31 -15.18 -7.17
CA GLN A 82 -6.02 -14.38 -6.17
C GLN A 82 -6.45 -13.05 -6.77
N ILE A 83 -5.56 -12.38 -7.50
CA ILE A 83 -5.86 -11.07 -8.08
C ILE A 83 -6.98 -11.19 -9.12
N GLN A 84 -6.91 -12.17 -10.03
CA GLN A 84 -7.98 -12.42 -11.01
C GLN A 84 -9.33 -12.72 -10.35
N ALA A 85 -9.35 -13.61 -9.33
CA ALA A 85 -10.58 -13.93 -8.61
C ALA A 85 -11.16 -12.71 -7.87
N ALA A 86 -10.31 -11.87 -7.29
CA ALA A 86 -10.72 -10.63 -6.65
C ALA A 86 -11.27 -9.61 -7.67
N MET A 87 -10.64 -9.48 -8.83
CA MET A 87 -11.11 -8.62 -9.93
C MET A 87 -12.48 -9.04 -10.43
N ASP A 88 -12.68 -10.34 -10.68
CA ASP A 88 -13.97 -10.89 -11.12
C ASP A 88 -15.07 -10.67 -10.09
N TRP A 89 -14.74 -10.84 -8.80
CA TRP A 89 -15.68 -10.57 -7.71
C TRP A 89 -16.03 -9.10 -7.60
N ALA A 90 -15.04 -8.20 -7.59
CA ALA A 90 -15.25 -6.76 -7.52
C ALA A 90 -16.10 -6.26 -8.69
N LYS A 91 -15.86 -6.78 -9.90
CA LYS A 91 -16.66 -6.50 -11.09
C LYS A 91 -18.11 -6.97 -10.96
N THR A 92 -18.31 -8.17 -10.42
CA THR A 92 -19.66 -8.72 -10.18
C THR A 92 -20.43 -7.88 -9.16
N GLU A 93 -19.75 -7.43 -8.12
CA GLU A 93 -20.30 -6.59 -7.06
C GLU A 93 -20.34 -5.09 -7.42
N GLN A 94 -19.84 -4.69 -8.59
CA GLN A 94 -19.75 -3.29 -9.01
C GLN A 94 -19.02 -2.39 -7.99
N LEU A 95 -17.96 -2.92 -7.38
CA LEU A 95 -17.18 -2.22 -6.37
C LEU A 95 -15.95 -1.54 -7.00
N GLN A 96 -15.57 -0.39 -6.45
CA GLN A 96 -14.29 0.24 -6.77
C GLN A 96 -13.19 -0.48 -5.99
N MET A 97 -12.36 -1.24 -6.70
CA MET A 97 -11.26 -2.01 -6.12
C MET A 97 -9.94 -1.23 -6.17
N ILE A 98 -9.19 -1.29 -5.07
CA ILE A 98 -7.76 -0.96 -5.04
C ILE A 98 -7.02 -2.24 -4.65
N LEU A 99 -6.06 -2.67 -5.48
CA LEU A 99 -5.24 -3.84 -5.18
C LEU A 99 -4.15 -3.45 -4.18
N VAL A 100 -4.03 -4.21 -3.10
CA VAL A 100 -2.98 -4.05 -2.10
C VAL A 100 -2.08 -5.29 -2.10
N GLY A 101 -0.77 -5.07 -2.10
CA GLY A 101 0.21 -6.14 -2.35
C GLY A 101 0.45 -6.28 -3.85
N GLY A 102 0.04 -7.40 -4.44
CA GLY A 102 0.13 -7.58 -5.87
C GLY A 102 1.53 -7.95 -6.34
N TYR A 103 2.19 -8.89 -5.65
CA TYR A 103 3.47 -9.46 -6.10
C TYR A 103 3.46 -9.86 -7.59
N ASP A 104 2.36 -10.49 -8.05
CA ASP A 104 2.15 -10.88 -9.45
C ASP A 104 1.41 -9.84 -10.30
N ALA A 105 1.14 -8.62 -9.80
CA ALA A 105 0.37 -7.62 -10.53
C ALA A 105 1.00 -7.29 -11.89
N TRP A 106 2.33 -7.31 -11.99
CA TRP A 106 3.05 -7.10 -13.25
C TRP A 106 2.75 -8.15 -14.34
N ARG A 107 2.24 -9.35 -13.97
CA ARG A 107 1.88 -10.42 -14.92
C ARG A 107 0.52 -10.20 -15.57
N ILE A 108 -0.35 -9.42 -14.92
CA ILE A 108 -1.73 -9.11 -15.34
C ILE A 108 -1.94 -7.60 -15.49
N ALA A 109 -0.85 -6.87 -15.74
CA ALA A 109 -0.84 -5.41 -15.80
C ALA A 109 -1.80 -4.87 -16.87
N ASP A 110 -1.91 -5.56 -18.01
CA ASP A 110 -2.85 -5.20 -19.08
C ASP A 110 -4.31 -5.28 -18.61
N GLU A 111 -4.67 -6.35 -17.89
CA GLU A 111 -6.03 -6.53 -17.35
C GLU A 111 -6.34 -5.47 -16.29
N LEU A 112 -5.36 -5.17 -15.42
CA LEU A 112 -5.48 -4.11 -14.40
C LEU A 112 -5.65 -2.74 -15.05
N LYS A 113 -4.94 -2.46 -16.14
CA LYS A 113 -5.06 -1.21 -16.89
C LYS A 113 -6.44 -1.05 -17.54
N VAL A 114 -6.94 -2.12 -18.17
CA VAL A 114 -8.26 -2.10 -18.84
C VAL A 114 -9.39 -1.81 -17.84
N GLN A 115 -9.27 -2.32 -16.62
CA GLN A 115 -10.26 -2.10 -15.55
C GLN A 115 -9.97 -0.85 -14.71
N ASP A 116 -8.90 -0.10 -15.03
CA ASP A 116 -8.40 1.06 -14.28
C ASP A 116 -8.22 0.82 -12.77
N ILE A 117 -7.76 -0.39 -12.41
CA ILE A 117 -7.54 -0.79 -11.02
C ILE A 117 -6.16 -0.31 -10.58
N PRO A 118 -6.06 0.59 -9.59
CA PRO A 118 -4.78 1.00 -9.05
C PRO A 118 -4.15 -0.08 -8.16
N VAL A 119 -2.81 -0.10 -8.12
CA VAL A 119 -2.02 -1.09 -7.38
C VAL A 119 -1.15 -0.42 -6.32
N ILE A 120 -1.30 -0.82 -5.07
CA ILE A 120 -0.37 -0.52 -3.98
C ILE A 120 0.64 -1.67 -3.94
N TYR A 121 1.74 -1.52 -4.66
CA TYR A 121 2.76 -2.55 -4.81
C TYR A 121 3.64 -2.63 -3.56
N HIS A 122 3.65 -3.80 -2.92
CA HIS A 122 4.44 -4.04 -1.72
C HIS A 122 5.80 -4.65 -2.00
N ASN A 123 6.74 -4.41 -1.07
CA ASN A 123 7.93 -5.23 -0.89
C ASN A 123 8.89 -5.22 -2.08
N VAL A 124 9.32 -4.03 -2.49
CA VAL A 124 10.41 -3.93 -3.45
C VAL A 124 11.65 -4.61 -2.88
N HIS A 125 11.95 -4.40 -1.59
CA HIS A 125 13.05 -5.06 -0.87
C HIS A 125 12.70 -6.46 -0.34
N SER A 126 12.29 -7.35 -1.24
CA SER A 126 12.05 -8.76 -0.92
C SER A 126 12.89 -9.70 -1.78
N LEU A 127 13.01 -10.94 -1.30
CA LEU A 127 13.48 -12.03 -2.13
C LEU A 127 12.34 -12.51 -3.04
N PRO A 128 12.64 -13.05 -4.23
CA PRO A 128 11.62 -13.67 -5.05
C PRO A 128 10.95 -14.82 -4.31
N ASP A 129 9.62 -14.90 -4.41
CA ASP A 129 8.84 -15.93 -3.73
C ASP A 129 9.05 -17.31 -4.35
N ARG A 130 9.44 -17.36 -5.63
CA ARG A 130 9.56 -18.60 -6.39
C ARG A 130 11.01 -18.84 -6.82
N ARG A 131 11.47 -20.08 -6.65
CA ARG A 131 12.85 -20.51 -7.00
C ARG A 131 13.26 -20.29 -8.46
N TRP A 132 12.30 -20.18 -9.36
CA TRP A 132 12.53 -20.02 -10.80
C TRP A 132 12.44 -18.57 -11.27
N GLU A 133 12.10 -17.64 -10.37
CA GLU A 133 12.06 -16.21 -10.68
C GLU A 133 13.47 -15.61 -10.62
N GLY A 134 13.68 -14.56 -11.42
CA GLY A 134 14.92 -13.77 -11.36
C GLY A 134 15.04 -13.11 -9.99
N TYR A 135 16.28 -12.99 -9.50
CA TYR A 135 16.58 -12.38 -8.20
C TYR A 135 16.06 -10.95 -8.06
N ASP A 136 15.84 -10.28 -9.20
CA ASP A 136 15.40 -8.89 -9.35
C ASP A 136 13.89 -8.74 -9.64
N THR A 137 13.14 -9.84 -9.62
CA THR A 137 11.70 -9.82 -9.90
C THR A 137 10.95 -8.79 -9.05
N PRO A 138 11.17 -8.70 -7.72
CA PRO A 138 10.50 -7.69 -6.89
C PRO A 138 10.91 -6.25 -7.24
N PHE A 139 12.17 -6.03 -7.64
CA PHE A 139 12.72 -4.72 -7.98
C PHE A 139 12.21 -4.19 -9.33
N THR A 140 12.01 -5.08 -10.30
CA THR A 140 11.54 -4.74 -11.65
C THR A 140 10.02 -4.62 -11.76
N GLY A 141 9.27 -5.11 -10.77
CA GLY A 141 7.80 -5.08 -10.73
C GLY A 141 7.21 -3.68 -10.98
N PRO A 142 7.63 -2.64 -10.24
CA PRO A 142 7.16 -1.27 -10.46
C PRO A 142 7.44 -0.73 -11.87
N ALA A 143 8.60 -1.03 -12.44
CA ALA A 143 8.95 -0.62 -13.80
C ALA A 143 8.02 -1.25 -14.85
N LYS A 144 7.66 -2.53 -14.66
CA LYS A 144 6.70 -3.24 -15.54
C LYS A 144 5.28 -2.67 -15.41
N LEU A 145 4.82 -2.35 -14.20
CA LEU A 145 3.53 -1.70 -13.96
C LEU A 145 3.47 -0.32 -14.64
N HIS A 146 4.54 0.46 -14.50
CA HIS A 146 4.68 1.75 -15.18
C HIS A 146 4.65 1.60 -16.70
N ALA A 147 5.40 0.64 -17.26
CA ALA A 147 5.44 0.40 -18.70
C ALA A 147 4.06 0.01 -19.28
N ALA A 148 3.24 -0.71 -18.50
CA ALA A 148 1.87 -1.04 -18.86
C ALA A 148 0.88 0.12 -18.62
N GLY A 149 1.33 1.23 -18.04
CA GLY A 149 0.50 2.40 -17.74
C GLY A 149 -0.48 2.21 -16.58
N VAL A 150 -0.28 1.19 -15.73
CA VAL A 150 -1.11 0.94 -14.54
C VAL A 150 -0.82 2.04 -13.51
N ARG A 151 -1.87 2.56 -12.86
CA ARG A 151 -1.70 3.49 -11.74
C ARG A 151 -1.18 2.70 -10.54
N PHE A 152 -0.01 3.05 -10.04
CA PHE A 152 0.57 2.33 -8.91
C PHE A 152 1.25 3.26 -7.90
N CYS A 153 1.35 2.82 -6.66
CA CYS A 153 2.26 3.39 -5.68
C CYS A 153 3.09 2.28 -5.04
N ILE A 154 4.22 2.65 -4.45
CA ILE A 154 5.06 1.73 -3.68
C ILE A 154 4.71 1.92 -2.21
N ALA A 155 4.57 0.82 -1.49
CA ALA A 155 4.38 0.83 -0.05
C ALA A 155 5.20 -0.29 0.61
N PRO A 156 5.61 -0.12 1.87
CA PRO A 156 6.35 -1.14 2.60
C PRO A 156 5.47 -2.37 2.88
N ALA A 157 6.11 -3.49 3.24
CA ALA A 157 5.44 -4.73 3.63
C ALA A 157 4.26 -4.53 4.59
N GLU A 158 3.15 -5.19 4.33
CA GLU A 158 2.10 -5.37 5.34
C GLU A 158 2.40 -6.52 6.29
N GLY A 159 2.25 -6.24 7.59
CA GLY A 159 2.24 -7.27 8.63
C GLY A 159 3.59 -7.54 9.26
N VAL A 160 4.15 -6.53 9.92
CA VAL A 160 4.53 -6.57 11.35
C VAL A 160 4.53 -5.11 11.79
N SER A 161 4.10 -4.87 13.02
CA SER A 161 4.20 -3.62 13.77
C SER A 161 5.63 -3.07 13.85
N ASP A 162 6.23 -2.73 12.71
CA ASP A 162 7.56 -2.16 12.62
C ASP A 162 7.51 -0.84 11.83
N PRO A 163 7.28 0.28 12.54
CA PRO A 163 7.52 1.63 12.01
C PRO A 163 8.90 1.78 11.34
N GLY A 164 9.84 0.88 11.64
CA GLY A 164 11.17 0.79 11.05
C GLY A 164 11.21 0.38 9.58
N HIS A 165 10.13 -0.07 8.96
CA HIS A 165 10.09 -0.28 7.49
C HIS A 165 9.61 0.96 6.73
N SER A 166 8.75 1.80 7.34
CA SER A 166 8.27 3.04 6.68
C SER A 166 9.39 4.02 6.34
N ARG A 167 10.48 4.04 7.14
CA ARG A 167 11.69 4.82 6.85
C ARG A 167 12.45 4.34 5.62
N ASN A 168 12.22 3.10 5.16
CA ASN A 168 12.88 2.53 4.00
C ASN A 168 12.12 2.80 2.70
N LEU A 169 10.93 3.39 2.75
CA LEU A 169 10.12 3.66 1.58
C LEU A 169 10.87 4.46 0.48
N PRO A 170 11.67 5.51 0.79
CA PRO A 170 12.48 6.18 -0.23
C PRO A 170 13.50 5.24 -0.88
N TYR A 171 14.06 4.29 -0.13
CA TYR A 171 15.03 3.32 -0.64
C TYR A 171 14.39 2.24 -1.52
N GLU A 172 13.15 1.86 -1.23
CA GLU A 172 12.36 0.98 -2.10
C GLU A 172 12.11 1.65 -3.45
N ALA A 173 11.66 2.91 -3.45
CA ALA A 173 11.51 3.70 -4.66
C ALA A 173 12.83 3.89 -5.42
N ALA A 174 13.92 4.20 -4.71
CA ALA A 174 15.25 4.33 -5.29
C ALA A 174 15.73 3.03 -5.96
N THR A 175 15.44 1.89 -5.34
CA THR A 175 15.79 0.58 -5.90
C THR A 175 14.96 0.29 -7.14
N ALA A 176 13.65 0.58 -7.13
CA ALA A 176 12.84 0.46 -8.34
C ALA A 176 13.40 1.34 -9.48
N ALA A 177 13.90 2.54 -9.16
CA ALA A 177 14.55 3.41 -10.15
C ALA A 177 15.83 2.79 -10.73
N ALA A 178 16.69 2.22 -9.87
CA ALA A 178 17.90 1.52 -10.30
C ALA A 178 17.63 0.30 -11.19
N TYR A 179 16.44 -0.29 -11.09
CA TYR A 179 16.00 -1.47 -11.86
C TYR A 179 15.06 -1.14 -13.03
N GLY A 180 15.03 0.12 -13.48
CA GLY A 180 14.43 0.52 -14.75
C GLY A 180 13.19 1.41 -14.66
N LEU A 181 12.69 1.73 -13.47
CA LEU A 181 11.66 2.76 -13.32
C LEU A 181 12.29 4.14 -13.53
N PRO A 182 11.69 5.06 -14.31
CA PRO A 182 12.22 6.42 -14.41
C PRO A 182 12.26 7.08 -13.02
N LYS A 183 13.33 7.85 -12.74
CA LYS A 183 13.57 8.44 -11.42
C LYS A 183 12.41 9.33 -10.93
N ASP A 184 11.84 10.15 -11.82
CA ASP A 184 10.69 11.00 -11.50
C ASP A 184 9.45 10.18 -11.16
N GLU A 185 9.28 9.04 -11.84
CA GLU A 185 8.16 8.11 -11.62
C GLU A 185 8.33 7.35 -10.30
N ALA A 186 9.56 7.00 -9.93
CA ALA A 186 9.89 6.47 -8.62
C ALA A 186 9.55 7.47 -7.51
N LEU A 187 9.88 8.75 -7.65
CA LEU A 187 9.52 9.78 -6.67
C LEU A 187 7.99 9.97 -6.58
N LYS A 188 7.30 10.02 -7.73
CA LYS A 188 5.83 10.08 -7.77
C LYS A 188 5.17 8.87 -7.11
N SER A 189 5.77 7.68 -7.24
CA SER A 189 5.24 6.44 -6.66
C SER A 189 5.11 6.46 -5.13
N VAL A 190 5.83 7.37 -4.45
CA VAL A 190 5.79 7.56 -2.99
C VAL A 190 5.23 8.93 -2.58
N THR A 191 4.78 9.75 -3.55
CA THR A 191 4.25 11.10 -3.30
C THR A 191 2.91 11.33 -4.01
N LEU A 192 2.94 11.63 -5.31
CA LEU A 192 1.77 12.01 -6.09
C LEU A 192 0.81 10.83 -6.34
N TYR A 193 1.34 9.66 -6.70
CA TYR A 193 0.52 8.49 -7.02
C TYR A 193 -0.29 7.95 -5.85
N PRO A 194 0.25 7.79 -4.63
CA PRO A 194 -0.60 7.45 -3.51
C PRO A 194 -1.65 8.53 -3.25
N ALA A 195 -1.32 9.82 -3.37
CA ALA A 195 -2.31 10.89 -3.21
C ALA A 195 -3.44 10.81 -4.25
N GLN A 196 -3.15 10.44 -5.50
CA GLN A 196 -4.14 10.22 -6.55
C GLN A 196 -5.00 8.98 -6.30
N ILE A 197 -4.39 7.88 -5.85
CA ILE A 197 -5.09 6.62 -5.53
C ILE A 197 -6.07 6.83 -4.36
N PHE A 198 -5.67 7.60 -3.35
CA PHE A 198 -6.51 7.90 -2.19
C PHE A 198 -7.44 9.12 -2.38
N GLY A 199 -7.45 9.76 -3.56
CA GLY A 199 -8.34 10.90 -3.83
C GLY A 199 -8.01 12.19 -3.07
N ILE A 200 -6.76 12.36 -2.61
CA ILE A 200 -6.28 13.53 -1.86
C ILE A 200 -5.21 14.34 -2.61
N ALA A 201 -5.03 14.09 -3.91
CA ALA A 201 -4.04 14.75 -4.76
C ALA A 201 -4.22 16.28 -4.87
N GLU A 202 -5.43 16.79 -4.62
CA GLU A 202 -5.72 18.23 -4.55
C GLU A 202 -5.07 18.90 -3.34
N ARG A 203 -4.70 18.12 -2.31
CA ARG A 203 -4.12 18.63 -1.07
C ARG A 203 -2.65 18.31 -0.91
N VAL A 204 -2.19 17.14 -1.36
CA VAL A 204 -0.83 16.65 -1.11
C VAL A 204 -0.24 15.91 -2.31
N GLY A 205 1.06 15.63 -2.26
CA GLY A 205 1.74 14.75 -3.22
C GLY A 205 2.50 15.47 -4.34
N SER A 206 2.32 16.78 -4.51
CA SER A 206 3.18 17.61 -5.38
C SER A 206 3.34 19.03 -4.84
N LEU A 207 4.35 19.74 -5.32
CA LEU A 207 4.62 21.15 -4.98
C LEU A 207 3.92 22.06 -5.99
N GLU A 208 2.65 22.33 -5.75
CA GLU A 208 1.79 23.16 -6.59
C GLU A 208 1.06 24.21 -5.74
N VAL A 209 0.75 25.36 -6.36
CA VAL A 209 0.01 26.44 -5.69
C VAL A 209 -1.38 25.92 -5.29
N GLY A 210 -1.73 26.11 -4.01
CA GLY A 210 -3.02 25.68 -3.45
C GLY A 210 -2.96 24.38 -2.64
N LYS A 211 -1.87 23.62 -2.71
CA LYS A 211 -1.67 22.39 -1.91
C LYS A 211 -1.12 22.69 -0.51
N ASP A 212 -1.28 21.74 0.40
CA ASP A 212 -0.71 21.79 1.73
C ASP A 212 0.82 21.87 1.62
N ALA A 213 1.44 22.84 2.30
CA ALA A 213 2.88 23.03 2.33
C ALA A 213 3.59 21.95 3.18
N THR A 214 3.52 20.71 2.72
CA THR A 214 4.16 19.53 3.29
C THR A 214 5.35 19.16 2.41
N LEU A 215 6.55 19.53 2.84
CA LEU A 215 7.77 19.39 2.04
C LEU A 215 8.98 19.10 2.93
N ILE A 216 10.00 18.54 2.30
CA ILE A 216 11.31 18.33 2.89
C ILE A 216 12.36 19.10 2.09
N VAL A 217 13.40 19.57 2.76
CA VAL A 217 14.60 20.15 2.14
C VAL A 217 15.72 19.16 2.38
N THR A 218 16.40 18.77 1.31
CA THR A 218 17.42 17.73 1.34
C THR A 218 18.74 18.23 0.75
N THR A 219 19.86 17.67 1.20
CA THR A 219 21.20 18.00 0.69
C THR A 219 21.45 17.59 -0.76
N GLY A 220 20.61 16.70 -1.28
CA GLY A 220 20.69 16.13 -2.62
C GLY A 220 19.38 15.49 -3.03
N ASP A 221 19.45 14.51 -3.91
CA ASP A 221 18.27 13.78 -4.37
C ASP A 221 17.64 12.94 -3.22
N PRO A 222 16.34 13.10 -2.93
CA PRO A 222 15.68 12.34 -1.86
C PRO A 222 15.68 10.82 -2.04
N LEU A 223 15.96 10.31 -3.24
CA LEU A 223 16.10 8.86 -3.49
C LEU A 223 17.54 8.33 -3.25
N GLU A 224 18.51 9.19 -3.00
CA GLU A 224 19.88 8.77 -2.71
C GLU A 224 20.08 8.45 -1.21
N ILE A 225 20.76 7.34 -0.92
CA ILE A 225 20.99 6.88 0.46
C ILE A 225 21.84 7.87 1.28
N THR A 226 22.74 8.59 0.61
CA THR A 226 23.63 9.57 1.25
C THR A 226 22.95 10.91 1.55
N THR A 227 21.75 11.13 1.01
CA THR A 227 21.02 12.38 1.17
C THR A 227 20.48 12.52 2.59
N GLN A 228 20.66 13.72 3.16
CA GLN A 228 20.17 14.06 4.48
C GLN A 228 19.01 15.04 4.37
N VAL A 229 18.02 14.89 5.26
CA VAL A 229 16.92 15.85 5.40
C VAL A 229 17.37 16.96 6.35
N GLU A 230 17.44 18.19 5.84
CA GLU A 230 17.83 19.38 6.61
C GLU A 230 16.63 20.07 7.25
N HIS A 231 15.51 20.14 6.52
CA HIS A 231 14.27 20.74 7.01
C HIS A 231 13.06 19.90 6.63
N MET A 232 12.03 19.94 7.47
CA MET A 232 10.75 19.31 7.22
C MET A 232 9.63 20.25 7.62
N PHE A 233 8.63 20.36 6.76
CA PHE A 233 7.42 21.13 7.00
C PHE A 233 6.20 20.24 6.81
N ILE A 234 5.20 20.38 7.68
CA ILE A 234 3.90 19.72 7.55
C ILE A 234 2.82 20.80 7.60
N ALA A 235 2.06 20.94 6.51
CA ALA A 235 1.05 22.00 6.37
C ALA A 235 1.58 23.39 6.77
N GLY A 236 2.80 23.72 6.32
CA GLY A 236 3.47 25.00 6.57
C GLY A 236 4.14 25.14 7.94
N ARG A 237 4.00 24.15 8.84
CA ARG A 237 4.66 24.17 10.16
C ARG A 237 5.99 23.45 10.10
N HIS A 238 7.05 24.13 10.54
CA HIS A 238 8.38 23.54 10.68
C HIS A 238 8.38 22.44 11.76
N VAL A 239 8.95 21.29 11.44
CA VAL A 239 9.07 20.13 12.32
C VAL A 239 10.49 20.07 12.87
N ASP A 240 10.62 19.85 14.18
CA ASP A 240 11.93 19.58 14.78
C ASP A 240 12.39 18.16 14.41
N LEU A 241 13.56 18.08 13.76
CA LEU A 241 14.19 16.82 13.34
C LEU A 241 15.09 16.22 14.45
N SER A 242 15.19 16.88 15.61
CA SER A 242 16.00 16.38 16.71
C SER A 242 15.48 15.01 17.19
N SER A 243 16.40 14.08 17.40
CA SER A 243 16.12 12.76 17.95
C SER A 243 16.81 12.58 19.29
N ARG A 244 16.41 11.55 20.04
CA ARG A 244 17.14 11.16 21.26
C ARG A 244 18.62 10.89 20.99
N HIS A 245 18.97 10.38 19.81
CA HIS A 245 20.36 10.17 19.42
C HIS A 245 21.10 11.50 19.21
N THR A 246 20.48 12.46 18.54
CA THR A 246 21.03 13.81 18.33
C THR A 246 21.26 14.51 19.67
N GLN A 247 20.26 14.46 20.56
CA GLN A 247 20.34 15.05 21.90
C GLN A 247 21.43 14.39 22.76
N LEU A 248 21.57 13.06 22.70
CA LEU A 248 22.65 12.36 23.41
C LEU A 248 24.02 12.67 22.82
N TYR A 249 24.15 12.70 21.50
CA TYR A 249 25.37 13.09 20.82
C TYR A 249 25.83 14.48 21.27
N GLU A 250 24.94 15.48 21.21
CA GLU A 250 25.22 16.83 21.68
C GLU A 250 25.59 16.85 23.17
N LYS A 251 24.86 16.11 24.01
CA LYS A 251 25.14 16.01 25.46
C LYS A 251 26.53 15.44 25.75
N TYR A 252 26.95 14.39 25.05
CA TYR A 252 28.27 13.78 25.27
C TYR A 252 29.40 14.59 24.63
N LEU A 253 29.13 15.30 23.53
CA LEU A 253 30.07 16.23 22.90
C LEU A 253 30.47 17.36 23.85
N GLN A 254 29.57 17.81 24.74
CA GLN A 254 29.87 18.83 25.76
C GLN A 254 31.05 18.46 26.66
N LYS A 255 31.24 17.17 26.98
CA LYS A 255 32.40 16.72 27.77
C LYS A 255 33.71 17.07 27.06
N TYR A 256 33.79 16.81 25.76
CA TYR A 256 34.99 17.04 24.97
C TYR A 256 35.25 18.53 24.72
N ARG A 257 34.18 19.33 24.57
CA ARG A 257 34.28 20.80 24.57
C ARG A 257 34.84 21.34 25.88
N GLN A 258 34.38 20.81 27.02
CA GLN A 258 34.92 21.19 28.35
C GLN A 258 36.38 20.79 28.54
N LEU A 259 36.82 19.70 27.90
CA LEU A 259 38.22 19.26 27.89
C LEU A 259 39.10 20.02 26.89
N GLY A 260 38.52 20.87 26.03
CA GLY A 260 39.23 21.62 24.99
C GLY A 260 39.73 20.77 23.82
N GLU A 261 39.21 19.55 23.66
CA GLU A 261 39.60 18.65 22.56
C GLU A 261 38.88 18.95 21.24
N ILE A 262 37.79 19.73 21.31
CA ILE A 262 36.96 20.17 20.18
C ILE A 262 36.43 21.56 20.51
N GLU A 263 36.31 22.43 19.50
CA GLU A 263 35.67 23.76 19.62
C GLU A 263 34.16 23.68 19.99
#